data_AF-A0A926AFA6-F1
#
_entry.id   AF-A0A926AFA6-F1
#
_cell.length_a   1.000
_cell.length_b   1.000
_cell.length_c   1.000
_cell.angle_alpha   90.00
_cell.angle_beta   90.00
_cell.angle_gamma   90.00
#
_symmetry.space_group_name_H-M   'P 1'
#
loop_
_entity.id
_entity.type
_entity.pdbx_description
1 polymer ?
#
loop_
_entity_poly.entity_id
_entity_poly.type
_entity_poly.pdbx_seq_one_letter_code
_entity_poly.pdbx_strand_id
1 'polypeptide(L)'
;MTELITRAQADTFFVVLLGVGFVAALSAGMLARRRGGDPLLGALFWGGPPLLIGLMWRVYNAITDRIGLDRVANLAVNFALFVAVGVACGLGWTAISARRGVSSPED
;
A
#
# COMPACT_ATOMS: atom_id res chain seq x y z
N MET A 1 8.25 2.64 30.98
CA MET A 1 7.91 3.68 29.98
C MET A 1 6.42 3.60 29.76
N THR A 2 5.70 4.72 29.78
CA THR A 2 4.27 4.75 29.47
C THR A 2 4.11 4.55 27.97
N GLU A 3 3.53 3.45 27.52
CA GLU A 3 3.18 3.28 26.10
C GLU A 3 2.14 4.34 25.74
N LEU A 4 2.49 5.26 24.83
CA LEU A 4 1.55 6.26 24.30
C LEU A 4 0.42 5.60 23.49
N ILE A 5 0.72 4.47 22.85
CA ILE A 5 -0.20 3.67 22.04
C ILE A 5 0.15 2.21 22.30
N THR A 6 -0.85 1.41 22.70
CA THR A 6 -0.68 -0.03 22.87
C THR A 6 -0.54 -0.72 21.51
N ARG A 7 0.18 -1.85 21.48
CA ARG A 7 0.30 -2.67 20.26
C ARG A 7 -1.07 -3.03 19.66
N ALA A 8 -2.04 -3.35 20.50
CA ALA A 8 -3.40 -3.66 20.07
C ALA A 8 -4.12 -2.47 19.41
N GLN A 9 -3.90 -1.25 19.91
CA GLN A 9 -4.44 -0.04 19.29
C GLN A 9 -3.80 0.22 17.92
N ALA A 10 -2.48 0.05 17.80
CA ALA A 10 -1.79 0.19 16.52
C ALA A 10 -2.28 -0.86 15.50
N ASP A 11 -2.37 -2.13 15.89
CA ASP A 11 -2.88 -3.20 15.01
C ASP A 11 -4.33 -2.93 14.57
N THR A 12 -5.17 -2.46 15.49
CA THR A 12 -6.55 -2.07 15.15
C THR A 12 -6.57 -0.93 14.14
N PHE A 13 -5.74 0.10 14.32
CA PHE A 13 -5.64 1.22 13.39
C PHE A 13 -5.28 0.75 11.97
N PHE A 14 -4.27 -0.11 11.81
CA PHE A 14 -3.86 -0.60 10.50
C PHE A 14 -4.88 -1.57 9.87
N VAL A 15 -5.61 -2.34 10.67
CA VAL A 15 -6.75 -3.13 10.18
C VAL A 15 -7.89 -2.25 9.68
N VAL A 16 -8.22 -1.18 10.41
CA VAL A 16 -9.20 -0.18 9.97
C VAL A 16 -8.73 0.47 8.67
N LEU A 17 -7.44 0.81 8.57
CA LEU A 17 -6.86 1.40 7.38
C LEU A 17 -6.94 0.47 6.15
N LEU A 18 -6.74 -0.83 6.34
CA LEU A 18 -7.00 -1.84 5.28
C LEU A 18 -8.46 -1.82 4.85
N GLY A 19 -9.40 -1.82 5.80
CA GLY A 19 -10.83 -1.75 5.51
C GLY A 19 -11.22 -0.48 4.75
N VAL A 20 -10.75 0.68 5.22
CA VAL A 20 -10.95 1.98 4.57
C VAL A 20 -10.35 1.98 3.16
N GLY A 21 -9.14 1.46 3.00
CA GLY A 21 -8.48 1.37 1.71
C GLY A 21 -9.23 0.47 0.73
N PHE A 22 -9.76 -0.66 1.18
CA PHE A 22 -10.60 -1.54 0.36
C PHE A 22 -11.89 -0.85 -0.08
N VAL A 23 -12.60 -0.20 0.85
CA VAL A 23 -13.82 0.56 0.55
C VAL A 23 -13.52 1.72 -0.41
N ALA A 24 -12.42 2.44 -0.21
CA ALA A 24 -11.96 3.51 -1.08
C ALA A 24 -11.63 2.98 -2.49
N ALA A 25 -10.95 1.84 -2.60
CA ALA A 25 -10.66 1.20 -3.88
C ALA A 25 -11.94 0.89 -4.66
N LEU A 26 -12.90 0.21 -4.01
CA LEU A 26 -14.16 -0.18 -4.65
C LEU A 26 -14.99 1.05 -5.05
N SER A 27 -15.17 1.99 -4.13
CA SER A 27 -15.99 3.20 -4.36
C SER A 27 -15.37 4.08 -5.46
N ALA A 28 -14.06 4.33 -5.43
CA ALA A 28 -13.38 5.11 -6.45
C ALA A 28 -13.37 4.41 -7.82
N GLY A 29 -13.18 3.09 -7.86
CA GLY A 29 -13.25 2.33 -9.11
C GLY A 29 -14.65 2.32 -9.72
N MET A 30 -15.69 2.15 -8.91
CA MET A 30 -17.08 2.24 -9.36
C MET A 30 -17.42 3.66 -9.85
N LEU A 31 -16.97 4.70 -9.15
CA LEU A 31 -17.22 6.08 -9.52
C LEU A 31 -16.48 6.47 -10.81
N ALA A 32 -15.23 6.06 -10.96
CA ALA A 32 -14.47 6.25 -12.19
C ALA A 32 -15.18 5.59 -13.38
N ARG A 33 -15.64 4.34 -13.23
CA ARG A 33 -16.42 3.65 -14.26
C ARG A 33 -17.68 4.41 -14.66
N ARG A 34 -18.41 4.97 -13.69
CA ARG A 34 -19.63 5.78 -13.94
C ARG A 34 -19.35 7.10 -14.65
N ARG A 35 -18.17 7.68 -14.42
CA ARG A 35 -17.73 8.95 -15.04
C ARG A 35 -16.98 8.73 -16.35
N GLY A 36 -16.92 7.51 -16.88
CA GLY A 36 -16.17 7.18 -18.10
C GLY A 36 -14.65 7.17 -17.93
N GLY A 37 -14.15 7.23 -16.68
CA GLY A 37 -12.73 7.12 -16.36
C GLY A 37 -12.29 5.68 -16.12
N ASP A 38 -10.99 5.49 -15.88
CA ASP A 38 -10.42 4.17 -15.66
C ASP A 38 -10.68 3.65 -14.22
N PRO A 39 -11.45 2.56 -14.06
CA PRO A 39 -11.81 2.04 -12.74
C PRO A 39 -10.61 1.53 -11.95
N LEU A 40 -9.60 0.97 -12.62
CA LEU A 40 -8.42 0.43 -11.97
C LEU A 40 -7.49 1.56 -11.51
N LEU A 41 -7.34 2.66 -12.27
CA LEU A 41 -6.62 3.84 -11.77
C LEU A 41 -7.32 4.47 -10.57
N GLY A 42 -8.64 4.65 -10.65
CA GLY A 42 -9.42 5.18 -9.54
C GLY A 42 -9.26 4.33 -8.28
N ALA A 43 -9.35 3.01 -8.42
CA ALA A 43 -9.17 2.08 -7.31
C ALA A 43 -7.74 2.10 -6.74
N LEU A 44 -6.71 2.04 -7.59
CA LEU A 44 -5.31 2.06 -7.13
C LEU A 44 -4.94 3.38 -6.47
N PHE A 45 -5.38 4.51 -7.02
CA PHE A 45 -4.96 5.82 -6.51
C PHE A 45 -5.55 6.10 -5.13
N TRP A 46 -6.83 5.78 -4.93
CA TRP A 46 -7.53 6.08 -3.68
C TRP A 46 -7.46 4.96 -2.65
N GLY A 47 -7.42 3.70 -3.08
CA GLY A 47 -7.38 2.55 -2.18
C GLY A 47 -6.00 1.90 -2.04
N GLY A 48 -5.11 2.09 -3.02
CA GLY A 48 -3.78 1.48 -3.03
C GLY A 48 -2.90 1.90 -1.85
N PRO A 49 -2.70 3.21 -1.57
CA PRO A 49 -1.86 3.64 -0.46
C PRO A 49 -2.28 3.10 0.93
N PRO A 50 -3.55 3.25 1.37
CA PRO A 50 -3.99 2.71 2.66
C PRO A 50 -3.92 1.17 2.72
N LEU A 51 -4.21 0.47 1.62
CA LEU A 51 -4.06 -0.99 1.56
C LEU A 51 -2.60 -1.41 1.69
N LEU A 52 -1.70 -0.75 0.94
CA LEU A 52 -0.29 -1.09 0.91
C LEU A 52 0.36 -0.86 2.27
N ILE A 53 0.08 0.28 2.91
CA ILE A 53 0.68 0.59 4.21
C ILE A 53 0.15 -0.31 5.33
N GLY A 54 -1.15 -0.64 5.32
CA GLY A 54 -1.72 -1.61 6.26
C GLY A 54 -1.16 -3.02 6.08
N LEU A 55 -0.90 -3.43 4.83
CA LEU A 55 -0.27 -4.70 4.53
C LEU A 55 1.20 -4.71 4.99
N MET A 56 1.93 -3.63 4.69
CA MET A 56 3.32 -3.46 5.12
C MET A 56 3.47 -3.50 6.64
N TRP A 57 2.56 -2.87 7.39
CA TRP A 57 2.55 -2.96 8.85
C TRP A 57 2.50 -4.41 9.35
N ARG A 58 1.61 -5.23 8.79
CA ARG A 58 1.46 -6.63 9.20
C ARG A 58 2.70 -7.45 8.84
N VAL A 59 3.25 -7.25 7.65
CA VAL A 59 4.46 -7.94 7.21
C VAL A 59 5.66 -7.54 8.08
N TYR A 60 5.83 -6.24 8.33
CA TYR A 60 6.85 -5.69 9.22
C TYR A 60 6.78 -6.31 10.62
N ASN A 61 5.59 -6.35 11.22
CA ASN A 61 5.40 -6.92 12.55
C ASN A 61 5.66 -8.43 12.56
N ALA A 62 5.21 -9.16 11.53
CA ALA A 62 5.46 -10.60 11.44
C ALA A 62 6.95 -10.94 11.31
N ILE A 63 7.73 -10.10 10.62
CA ILE A 63 9.19 -10.23 10.52
C ILE A 63 9.83 -9.89 11.87
N THR A 64 9.43 -8.75 12.45
CA THR A 64 9.96 -8.24 13.71
C THR A 64 9.71 -9.22 14.87
N ASP A 65 8.54 -9.86 14.91
CA ASP A 65 8.21 -10.88 15.93
C ASP A 65 9.12 -12.12 15.84
N ARG A 66 9.71 -12.41 14.67
CA ARG A 66 10.62 -13.55 14.47
C ARG A 66 12.08 -13.21 14.69
N ILE A 67 12.51 -12.02 14.28
CA ILE A 67 13.93 -11.63 14.25
C ILE A 67 14.31 -10.80 15.49
N GLY A 68 13.33 -10.17 16.14
CA GLY A 68 13.53 -9.22 17.22
C GLY A 68 13.83 -7.81 16.71
N LEU A 69 13.28 -6.80 17.37
CA LEU A 69 13.36 -5.40 16.96
C LEU A 69 14.81 -4.86 16.95
N ASP A 70 15.62 -5.28 17.92
CA ASP A 70 16.93 -4.67 18.22
C ASP A 70 18.08 -5.21 17.37
N ARG A 71 17.79 -6.02 16.34
CA ARG A 71 18.82 -6.61 15.49
C ARG A 71 19.03 -5.78 14.24
N VAL A 72 20.30 -5.53 13.90
CA VAL A 72 20.70 -4.96 12.58
C VAL A 72 20.14 -5.79 11.43
N ALA A 73 20.01 -7.11 11.63
CA ALA A 73 19.36 -8.01 10.69
C ALA A 73 17.89 -7.63 10.40
N ASN A 74 17.14 -7.20 11.42
CA ASN A 74 15.74 -6.75 11.24
C ASN A 74 15.69 -5.47 10.40
N LEU A 75 16.61 -4.53 10.66
CA LEU A 75 16.72 -3.31 9.85
C LEU A 75 17.03 -3.64 8.38
N ALA A 76 18.00 -4.52 8.13
CA ALA A 76 18.39 -4.93 6.79
C ALA A 76 17.25 -5.63 6.03
N VAL A 77 16.52 -6.52 6.69
CA VAL A 77 15.36 -7.22 6.10
C VAL A 77 14.22 -6.24 5.79
N ASN A 78 13.92 -5.31 6.71
CA ASN A 78 12.90 -4.30 6.47
C ASN A 78 13.29 -3.34 5.34
N PHE A 79 14.55 -2.92 5.29
CA PHE A 79 15.06 -2.13 4.18
C PHE A 79 14.91 -2.85 2.84
N ALA A 80 15.34 -4.12 2.78
CA ALA A 80 15.18 -4.95 1.58
C ALA A 80 13.70 -5.10 1.17
N LEU A 81 12.80 -5.27 2.14
CA LEU A 81 11.36 -5.33 1.89
C LEU A 81 10.84 -4.02 1.28
N PHE A 82 11.18 -2.87 1.85
CA PHE A 82 10.75 -1.57 1.31
C PHE A 82 11.28 -1.32 -0.09
N VAL A 83 12.56 -1.66 -0.35
CA VAL A 83 13.15 -1.56 -1.70
C VAL A 83 12.40 -2.48 -2.67
N ALA A 84 12.18 -3.75 -2.30
CA ALA A 84 11.48 -4.70 -3.15
C ALA A 84 10.05 -4.26 -3.48
N VAL A 85 9.32 -3.76 -2.48
CA VAL A 85 7.94 -3.26 -2.64
C VAL A 85 7.93 -1.98 -3.49
N GLY A 86 8.86 -1.05 -3.27
CA GLY A 86 8.98 0.17 -4.07
C GLY A 86 9.26 -0.13 -5.55
N VAL A 87 10.20 -1.06 -5.81
CA VAL A 87 10.51 -1.54 -7.16
C VAL A 87 9.29 -2.21 -7.79
N ALA A 88 8.61 -3.11 -7.06
CA ALA A 88 7.41 -3.78 -7.57
C ALA A 88 6.28 -2.79 -7.89
N CYS A 89 6.05 -1.80 -7.03
CA CYS A 89 5.07 -0.74 -7.27
C CYS A 89 5.45 0.11 -8.50
N GLY A 90 6.72 0.49 -8.63
CA GLY A 90 7.22 1.27 -9.76
C GLY A 90 7.10 0.52 -11.09
N LEU A 91 7.53 -0.75 -11.12
CA LEU A 91 7.39 -1.60 -12.30
C LEU A 91 5.92 -1.86 -12.64
N GLY A 92 5.08 -2.09 -11.62
CA GLY A 92 3.63 -2.23 -11.78
C GLY A 92 3.00 -0.98 -12.38
N TRP A 93 3.37 0.20 -11.88
CA TRP A 93 2.91 1.48 -12.43
C TRP A 93 3.34 1.65 -13.88
N THR A 94 4.62 1.43 -14.20
CA THR A 94 5.15 1.52 -15.57
C THR A 94 4.47 0.53 -16.52
N ALA A 95 4.21 -0.70 -16.07
CA ALA A 95 3.52 -1.70 -16.87
C ALA A 95 2.05 -1.31 -17.12
N ILE A 96 1.38 -0.76 -16.09
CA ILE A 96 0.02 -0.25 -16.20
C ILE A 96 -0.03 0.95 -17.15
N SER A 97 0.91 1.90 -17.04
CA SER A 97 0.97 3.09 -17.90
C SER A 97 1.35 2.75 -19.34
N ALA A 98 2.26 1.80 -19.56
CA ALA A 98 2.67 1.33 -20.88
C ALA A 98 1.53 0.62 -21.61
N ARG A 99 0.78 -0.26 -20.92
CA ARG A 99 -0.42 -0.91 -21.48
C ARG A 99 -1.53 0.08 -21.81
N ARG A 100 -1.54 1.23 -21.15
CA ARG A 100 -2.56 2.25 -21.31
C ARG A 100 -2.25 3.27 -22.37
N GLY A 101 -1.03 3.26 -22.94
CA GLY A 101 -0.61 4.17 -23.99
C GLY A 101 -0.97 5.60 -23.61
N VAL A 102 -0.12 6.27 -22.84
CA VAL A 102 -0.22 7.73 -22.65
C VAL A 102 -0.48 8.31 -24.04
N SER A 103 -1.72 8.70 -24.30
CA SER A 103 -2.08 9.49 -25.45
C SER A 103 -1.22 10.73 -25.30
N SER A 104 -0.24 10.88 -26.18
CA SER A 104 0.52 12.11 -26.29
C SER A 104 -0.49 13.26 -26.25
N PRO A 105 -0.31 14.26 -25.37
CA PRO A 105 -0.95 15.53 -25.57
C PRO A 105 -0.26 16.17 -26.78
N GLU A 106 -0.70 15.83 -27.98
CA GLU A 106 -0.49 16.61 -29.19
C GLU A 106 -1.88 17.00 -29.70
N ASP A 107 -2.31 18.21 -29.31
CA ASP A 107 -2.90 19.27 -30.15
C ASP A 107 -3.30 20.48 -29.28
#